data_AF-A0A2E4CUS7-F1
#
_entry.id   AF-A0A2E4CUS7-F1
#
_cell.length_a   1.000
_cell.length_b   1.000
_cell.length_c   1.000
_cell.angle_alpha   90.00
_cell.angle_beta   90.00
_cell.angle_gamma   90.00
#
_symmetry.space_group_name_H-M   'P 1'
#
loop_
_entity.id
_entity.type
_entity.pdbx_description
1 polymer ?
#
loop_
_entity_poly.entity_id
_entity_poly.type
_entity_poly.pdbx_seq_one_letter_code
_entity_poly.pdbx_strand_id
1 'polypeptide(L)'
;MGFYSWLTADTHEPINNRYSRTPHERPVYLLRPDGPPIEERAYEGYGVFGGHRAEIVLATMNLPEDHGLGTTDLFFVGSLLSTTSGVYHTEHPGFPLVASSLHVPNRAVADAIAPFIGGGTIRTPFARYDEPLEAFEGRPPNFLTRHAFWQRAPWTVPRPLKFSFDPAARYGDLPASPGDPNQGYFF
;
A
#
# COMPACT_ATOMS: atom_id res chain seq x y z
N MET A 1 16.60 -2.87 8.53
CA MET A 1 15.29 -2.57 7.91
C MET A 1 14.59 -1.56 8.79
N GLY A 2 13.95 -0.55 8.20
CA GLY A 2 13.21 0.47 8.97
C GLY A 2 11.84 -0.03 9.44
N PHE A 3 11.25 0.66 10.41
CA PHE A 3 9.87 0.44 10.84
C PHE A 3 8.85 1.14 9.94
N TYR A 4 7.67 0.55 9.81
CA TYR A 4 6.48 1.24 9.29
C TYR A 4 5.95 2.22 10.32
N SER A 5 5.67 3.43 9.86
CA SER A 5 4.98 4.45 10.62
C SER A 5 3.97 5.16 9.72
N TRP A 6 2.89 5.61 10.32
CA TRP A 6 1.82 6.40 9.74
C TRP A 6 1.52 7.57 10.65
N LEU A 7 0.83 8.57 10.12
CA LEU A 7 0.19 9.60 10.94
C LEU A 7 -1.27 9.21 11.21
N THR A 8 -1.78 9.53 12.40
CA THR A 8 -3.22 9.43 12.68
C THR A 8 -4.01 10.35 11.76
N ALA A 9 -5.22 9.95 11.37
CA ALA A 9 -6.06 10.66 10.42
C ALA A 9 -6.72 11.92 11.02
N ASP A 10 -6.86 11.98 12.34
CA ASP A 10 -7.50 13.05 13.09
C ASP A 10 -6.50 14.11 13.58
N THR A 11 -5.40 13.69 14.21
CA THR A 11 -4.43 14.59 14.83
C THR A 11 -3.14 14.76 14.04
N HIS A 12 -2.93 13.94 12.99
CA HIS A 12 -1.67 13.87 12.23
C HIS A 12 -0.43 13.60 13.12
N GLU A 13 -0.64 12.97 14.26
CA GLU A 13 0.45 12.55 15.14
C GLU A 13 1.06 11.24 14.63
N PRO A 14 2.40 11.08 14.72
CA PRO A 14 3.06 9.87 14.27
C PRO A 14 2.68 8.66 15.12
N ILE A 15 2.69 7.46 14.52
CA ILE A 15 2.45 6.18 15.19
C ILE A 15 3.80 5.50 15.49
N ASN A 16 4.53 6.06 16.45
CA ASN A 16 5.71 5.51 17.07
C ASN A 16 5.50 4.08 17.58
N ASN A 17 6.48 3.23 17.31
CA ASN A 17 6.51 1.87 17.83
C ASN A 17 7.07 1.83 19.26
N ARG A 18 6.83 0.70 19.95
CA ARG A 18 7.27 0.43 21.31
C ARG A 18 8.79 0.44 21.53
N TYR A 19 9.60 0.40 20.47
CA TYR A 19 11.05 0.45 20.51
C TYR A 19 11.62 1.84 20.23
N SER A 20 10.78 2.84 19.95
CA SER A 20 11.21 4.24 19.85
C SER A 20 11.61 4.79 21.22
N ARG A 21 12.38 5.88 21.25
CA ARG A 21 12.72 6.64 22.47
C ARG A 21 11.51 7.33 23.07
N THR A 22 10.48 7.59 22.25
CA THR A 22 9.21 8.20 22.66
C THR A 22 8.04 7.32 22.21
N PRO A 23 7.88 6.11 22.79
CA PRO A 23 6.79 5.22 22.42
C PRO A 23 5.47 5.82 22.89
N HIS A 24 4.39 5.45 22.22
CA HIS A 24 3.06 5.88 22.63
C HIS A 24 2.63 5.19 23.92
N GLU A 25 2.07 5.99 24.83
CA GLU A 25 1.51 5.48 26.09
C GLU A 25 0.04 5.07 25.97
N ARG A 26 -0.61 5.45 24.86
CA ARG A 26 -2.03 5.20 24.59
C ARG A 26 -2.23 4.25 23.41
N PRO A 27 -3.32 3.47 23.39
CA PRO A 27 -3.61 2.58 22.26
C PRO A 27 -3.84 3.37 20.97
N VAL A 28 -3.48 2.74 19.86
CA VAL A 28 -3.76 3.19 18.50
C VAL A 28 -4.88 2.33 17.94
N TYR A 29 -5.81 2.93 17.22
CA TYR A 29 -6.95 2.25 16.63
C TYR A 29 -6.86 2.29 15.11
N LEU A 30 -6.75 1.12 14.48
CA LEU A 30 -6.95 0.96 13.03
C LEU A 30 -8.45 0.94 12.75
N LEU A 31 -8.94 1.97 12.08
CA LEU A 31 -10.36 2.14 11.81
C LEU A 31 -10.81 1.27 10.63
N ARG A 32 -12.03 0.76 10.70
CA ARG A 32 -12.67 -0.02 9.64
C ARG A 32 -14.00 0.62 9.24
N PRO A 33 -14.39 0.58 7.96
CA PRO A 33 -15.70 1.04 7.52
C PRO A 33 -16.81 0.20 8.16
N ASP A 34 -16.55 -1.10 8.29
CA ASP A 34 -17.50 -2.08 8.80
C ASP A 34 -16.96 -2.68 10.11
N GLY A 35 -17.67 -2.43 11.21
CA GLY A 35 -17.34 -2.96 12.54
C GLY A 35 -16.48 -2.03 13.42
N PRO A 36 -16.13 -2.49 14.64
CA PRO A 36 -15.39 -1.67 15.59
C PRO A 36 -13.94 -1.46 15.14
N PRO A 37 -13.27 -0.39 15.60
CA PRO A 37 -11.83 -0.22 15.39
C PRO A 37 -11.01 -1.39 15.96
N ILE A 38 -9.86 -1.67 15.34
CA ILE A 38 -8.90 -2.66 15.84
C ILE A 38 -7.91 -1.95 16.77
N GLU A 39 -7.92 -2.31 18.04
CA GLU A 39 -7.04 -1.75 19.07
C GLU A 39 -5.64 -2.35 19.02
N GLU A 40 -4.61 -1.51 19.05
CA GLU A 40 -3.21 -1.87 19.21
C GLU A 40 -2.59 -1.09 20.38
N ARG A 41 -2.10 -1.79 21.39
CA ARG A 41 -1.56 -1.17 22.62
C ARG A 41 -0.06 -0.95 22.59
N ALA A 42 0.67 -1.74 21.80
CA ALA A 42 2.11 -1.79 21.79
C ALA A 42 2.61 -2.06 20.38
N TYR A 43 2.29 -1.14 19.46
CA TYR A 43 2.65 -1.25 18.05
C TYR A 43 4.15 -1.54 17.86
N GLU A 44 4.46 -2.63 17.16
CA GLU A 44 5.84 -3.12 17.02
C GLU A 44 6.59 -2.54 15.80
N GLY A 45 5.92 -1.72 14.99
CA GLY A 45 6.54 -1.08 13.84
C GLY A 45 6.50 -1.88 12.53
N TYR A 46 5.71 -2.95 12.45
CA TYR A 46 5.63 -3.82 11.25
C TYR A 46 4.23 -3.91 10.64
N GLY A 47 3.40 -2.88 10.84
CA GLY A 47 2.06 -2.81 10.30
C GLY A 47 1.07 -3.82 10.88
N VAL A 48 1.36 -4.39 12.05
CA VAL A 48 0.43 -5.28 12.77
C VAL A 48 -0.29 -4.49 13.85
N PHE A 49 -1.62 -4.51 13.82
CA PHE A 49 -2.50 -3.85 14.79
C PHE A 49 -3.49 -4.89 15.31
N GLY A 50 -3.49 -5.17 16.61
CA GLY A 50 -4.41 -6.13 17.23
C GLY A 50 -4.32 -7.54 16.61
N GLY A 51 -3.13 -7.93 16.13
CA GLY A 51 -2.89 -9.19 15.40
C GLY A 51 -3.26 -9.17 13.91
N HIS A 52 -3.81 -8.07 13.39
CA HIS A 52 -4.17 -7.91 11.98
C HIS A 52 -3.11 -7.10 11.24
N ARG A 53 -2.66 -7.56 10.08
CA ARG A 53 -1.77 -6.79 9.21
C ARG A 53 -2.55 -5.70 8.48
N ALA A 54 -2.11 -4.46 8.59
CA ALA A 54 -2.76 -3.30 7.98
C ALA A 54 -2.91 -3.44 6.47
N GLU A 55 -1.95 -4.06 5.77
CA GLU A 55 -2.03 -4.32 4.34
C GLU A 55 -3.14 -5.31 3.99
N ILE A 56 -3.29 -6.38 4.78
CA ILE A 56 -4.37 -7.35 4.59
C ILE A 56 -5.72 -6.67 4.85
N VAL A 57 -5.81 -5.87 5.93
CA VAL A 57 -7.01 -5.09 6.22
C VAL A 57 -7.33 -4.16 5.04
N LEU A 58 -6.34 -3.43 4.52
CA LEU A 58 -6.49 -2.55 3.36
C LEU A 58 -7.00 -3.29 2.12
N ALA A 59 -6.44 -4.44 1.79
CA ALA A 59 -6.91 -5.26 0.67
C ALA A 59 -8.36 -5.70 0.89
N THR A 60 -8.68 -6.28 2.05
CA THR A 60 -10.02 -6.80 2.35
C THR A 60 -11.11 -5.72 2.35
N MET A 61 -10.80 -4.50 2.79
CA MET A 61 -11.76 -3.40 2.77
C MET A 61 -12.12 -2.97 1.34
N ASN A 62 -11.22 -3.19 0.38
CA ASN A 62 -11.36 -2.67 -0.99
C ASN A 62 -11.69 -3.76 -2.02
N LEU A 63 -11.58 -5.05 -1.68
CA LEU A 63 -11.93 -6.16 -2.56
C LEU A 63 -13.36 -6.68 -2.26
N PRO A 64 -14.03 -7.33 -3.24
CA PRO A 64 -15.26 -8.08 -2.99
C PRO A 64 -15.06 -9.18 -1.94
N GLU A 65 -16.11 -9.53 -1.18
CA GLU A 65 -16.02 -10.57 -0.14
C GLU A 65 -15.60 -11.94 -0.70
N ASP A 66 -15.95 -12.25 -1.95
CA ASP A 66 -15.68 -13.51 -2.64
C ASP A 66 -14.40 -13.49 -3.49
N HIS A 67 -13.44 -12.60 -3.17
CA HIS A 67 -12.21 -12.38 -3.94
C HIS A 67 -11.33 -13.64 -4.17
N GLY A 68 -11.49 -14.71 -3.39
CA GLY A 68 -10.81 -16.01 -3.61
C GLY A 68 -9.29 -16.00 -3.41
N LEU A 69 -8.73 -14.95 -2.80
CA LEU A 69 -7.30 -14.76 -2.58
C LEU A 69 -6.87 -15.30 -1.21
N GLY A 70 -5.67 -15.91 -1.16
CA GLY A 70 -5.05 -16.28 0.10
C GLY A 70 -4.40 -15.10 0.83
N THR A 71 -4.02 -15.32 2.10
CA THR A 71 -3.37 -14.32 2.96
C THR A 71 -2.14 -13.66 2.32
N THR A 72 -1.30 -14.44 1.63
CA THR A 72 -0.11 -13.93 0.95
C THR A 72 -0.48 -12.98 -0.18
N ASP A 73 -1.47 -13.34 -1.00
CA ASP A 73 -1.91 -12.50 -2.12
C ASP A 73 -2.57 -11.21 -1.61
N LEU A 74 -3.39 -11.30 -0.56
CA LEU A 74 -3.97 -10.13 0.12
C LEU A 74 -2.89 -9.18 0.65
N PHE A 75 -1.80 -9.72 1.19
CA PHE A 75 -0.67 -8.90 1.62
C PHE A 75 -0.03 -8.15 0.44
N PHE A 76 0.17 -8.80 -0.71
CA PHE A 76 0.72 -8.13 -1.90
C PHE A 76 -0.23 -7.08 -2.45
N VAL A 77 -1.53 -7.38 -2.56
CA VAL A 77 -2.56 -6.38 -2.95
C VAL A 77 -2.50 -5.18 -2.01
N GLY A 78 -2.55 -5.41 -0.71
CA GLY A 78 -2.51 -4.34 0.30
C GLY A 78 -1.23 -3.50 0.24
N SER A 79 -0.08 -4.13 0.02
CA SER A 79 1.21 -3.45 -0.11
C SER A 79 1.27 -2.55 -1.35
N LEU A 80 0.66 -3.01 -2.45
CA LEU A 80 0.53 -2.24 -3.69
C LEU A 80 -0.41 -1.04 -3.48
N LEU A 81 -1.57 -1.25 -2.85
CA LEU A 81 -2.53 -0.19 -2.52
C LEU A 81 -1.94 0.85 -1.55
N SER A 82 -1.12 0.44 -0.58
CA SER A 82 -0.60 1.34 0.47
C SER A 82 0.59 2.18 0.01
N THR A 83 1.50 1.60 -0.77
CA THR A 83 2.73 2.28 -1.16
C THR A 83 2.65 2.87 -2.55
N THR A 84 1.72 2.41 -3.40
CA THR A 84 1.69 2.71 -4.84
C THR A 84 3.05 2.47 -5.50
N SER A 85 3.87 1.58 -4.92
CA SER A 85 5.22 1.30 -5.39
C SER A 85 5.16 0.40 -6.59
N GLY A 86 5.95 0.75 -7.59
CA GLY A 86 6.24 -0.19 -8.65
C GLY A 86 5.19 -0.28 -9.75
N VAL A 87 4.07 0.45 -9.69
CA VAL A 87 3.08 0.45 -10.77
C VAL A 87 3.19 1.74 -11.58
N TYR A 88 3.41 1.57 -12.87
CA TYR A 88 3.63 2.65 -13.81
C TYR A 88 2.71 2.50 -15.01
N HIS A 89 2.20 3.59 -15.55
CA HIS A 89 1.52 3.62 -16.84
C HIS A 89 2.47 4.13 -17.92
N THR A 90 2.29 3.60 -19.13
CA THR A 90 2.95 4.11 -20.33
C THR A 90 2.03 3.92 -21.54
N GLU A 91 2.05 4.90 -22.43
CA GLU A 91 1.39 4.79 -23.73
C GLU A 91 2.41 4.19 -24.71
N HIS A 92 2.18 2.96 -25.14
CA HIS A 92 3.03 2.31 -26.15
C HIS A 92 2.21 2.11 -27.44
N PRO A 93 2.75 2.39 -28.64
CA PRO A 93 2.03 2.26 -29.92
C PRO A 93 1.47 0.85 -30.21
N GLY A 94 1.95 -0.18 -29.49
CA GLY A 94 1.42 -1.54 -29.57
C GLY A 94 0.35 -1.91 -28.54
N PHE A 95 0.23 -1.17 -27.43
CA PHE A 95 -0.73 -1.41 -26.35
C PHE A 95 -0.63 -0.29 -25.28
N PRO A 96 -1.75 0.19 -24.71
CA PRO A 96 -1.69 0.92 -23.44
C PRO A 96 -1.26 -0.07 -22.35
N LEU A 97 -0.06 0.12 -21.78
CA LEU A 97 0.49 -0.76 -20.77
C LEU A 97 0.41 -0.13 -19.39
N VAL A 98 -0.06 -0.90 -18.41
CA VAL A 98 0.33 -0.68 -17.02
C VAL A 98 1.50 -1.63 -16.73
N ALA A 99 2.71 -1.09 -16.62
CA ALA A 99 3.90 -1.83 -16.23
C ALA A 99 3.92 -1.92 -14.70
N SER A 100 3.90 -3.13 -14.15
CA SER A 100 4.01 -3.34 -12.71
C SER A 100 5.29 -4.10 -12.36
N SER A 101 6.08 -3.53 -11.47
CA SER A 101 7.29 -4.10 -10.88
C SER A 101 6.98 -5.31 -10.00
N LEU A 102 8.00 -6.14 -9.76
CA LEU A 102 8.48 -6.83 -8.54
C LEU A 102 7.51 -7.33 -7.43
N HIS A 103 6.36 -6.70 -7.24
CA HIS A 103 5.41 -6.97 -6.14
C HIS A 103 4.06 -7.52 -6.61
N VAL A 104 3.88 -7.77 -7.91
CA VAL A 104 2.73 -8.53 -8.43
C VAL A 104 3.22 -9.97 -8.67
N PRO A 105 3.11 -10.86 -7.67
CA PRO A 105 3.75 -12.17 -7.72
C PRO A 105 3.06 -13.15 -8.67
N ASN A 106 1.79 -12.90 -9.00
CA ASN A 106 0.97 -13.79 -9.81
C ASN A 106 -0.18 -13.03 -10.47
N ARG A 107 -0.90 -13.75 -11.35
CA ARG A 107 -2.02 -13.21 -12.11
C ARG A 107 -3.21 -12.78 -11.23
N ALA A 108 -3.48 -13.50 -10.14
CA ALA A 108 -4.60 -13.19 -9.26
C ALA A 108 -4.42 -11.84 -8.56
N VAL A 109 -3.21 -11.53 -8.09
CA VAL A 109 -2.88 -10.19 -7.56
C VAL A 109 -3.02 -9.13 -8.64
N ALA A 110 -2.57 -9.40 -9.87
CA ALA A 110 -2.69 -8.47 -10.98
C ALA A 110 -4.16 -8.11 -11.29
N ASP A 111 -5.01 -9.12 -11.40
CA ASP A 111 -6.44 -8.94 -11.68
C ASP A 111 -7.15 -8.21 -10.52
N ALA A 112 -6.75 -8.49 -9.28
CA ALA A 112 -7.30 -7.83 -8.09
C ALA A 112 -6.95 -6.33 -8.02
N ILE A 113 -5.76 -5.91 -8.49
CA ILE A 113 -5.39 -4.49 -8.46
C ILE A 113 -5.84 -3.69 -9.70
N ALA A 114 -6.19 -4.37 -10.80
CA ALA A 114 -6.56 -3.72 -12.07
C ALA A 114 -7.67 -2.64 -11.95
N PRO A 115 -8.71 -2.79 -11.13
CA PRO A 115 -9.74 -1.76 -10.95
C PRO A 115 -9.21 -0.44 -10.35
N PHE A 116 -8.15 -0.49 -9.54
CA PHE A 116 -7.62 0.69 -8.83
C PHE A 116 -6.67 1.56 -9.68
N ILE A 117 -6.27 1.04 -10.84
CA ILE A 117 -5.30 1.67 -11.77
C ILE A 117 -5.97 2.05 -13.10
N GLY A 118 -7.28 2.24 -13.12
CA GLY A 118 -8.03 2.70 -14.30
C GLY A 118 -8.30 1.63 -15.36
N GLY A 119 -8.27 0.34 -15.01
CA GLY A 119 -8.71 -0.74 -15.91
C GLY A 119 -7.70 -1.18 -16.98
N GLY A 120 -6.41 -0.87 -16.80
CA GLY A 120 -5.34 -1.30 -17.71
C GLY A 120 -4.94 -2.78 -17.56
N THR A 121 -4.24 -3.31 -18.57
CA THR A 121 -3.64 -4.65 -18.48
C THR A 121 -2.21 -4.58 -17.94
N ILE A 122 -1.88 -5.42 -16.95
CA ILE A 122 -0.53 -5.57 -16.41
C ILE A 122 0.23 -6.62 -17.24
N ARG A 123 1.29 -6.24 -17.97
CA ARG A 123 2.00 -7.19 -18.88
C ARG A 123 3.51 -7.28 -18.80
N THR A 124 4.18 -6.59 -17.87
CA THR A 124 5.66 -6.68 -17.81
C THR A 124 6.13 -6.88 -16.38
N PRO A 125 6.11 -8.13 -15.87
CA PRO A 125 6.84 -8.42 -14.65
C PRO A 125 8.34 -8.31 -14.96
N PHE A 126 9.05 -7.52 -14.18
CA PHE A 126 10.52 -7.52 -14.16
C PHE A 126 10.98 -7.77 -12.72
N ALA A 127 12.06 -8.54 -12.58
CA ALA A 127 12.57 -8.95 -11.27
C ALA A 127 13.52 -7.91 -10.67
N ARG A 128 14.15 -7.07 -11.51
CA ARG A 128 15.09 -6.04 -11.06
C ARG A 128 14.91 -4.75 -11.85
N TYR A 129 15.11 -3.62 -11.17
CA TYR A 129 14.97 -2.29 -11.79
C TYR A 129 16.05 -1.97 -12.84
N ASP A 130 17.14 -2.73 -12.89
CA ASP A 130 18.22 -2.58 -13.87
C ASP A 130 18.21 -3.69 -14.95
N GLU A 131 17.17 -4.53 -14.96
CA GLU A 131 17.03 -5.60 -15.95
C GLU A 131 16.62 -5.03 -17.32
N PRO A 132 17.35 -5.35 -18.42
CA PRO A 132 16.96 -4.95 -19.76
C PRO A 132 15.59 -5.53 -20.15
N LEU A 133 14.68 -4.70 -20.64
CA LEU A 133 13.36 -5.14 -21.10
C LEU A 133 13.30 -5.20 -22.63
N GLU A 134 13.12 -6.38 -23.20
CA GLU A 134 13.01 -6.57 -24.66
C GLU A 134 11.89 -5.71 -25.26
N ALA A 135 10.74 -5.65 -24.58
CA ALA A 135 9.59 -4.82 -24.98
C ALA A 135 9.89 -3.30 -25.04
N PHE A 136 11.03 -2.87 -24.50
CA PHE A 136 11.48 -1.47 -24.48
C PHE A 136 12.87 -1.31 -25.09
N GLU A 137 13.21 -2.09 -26.11
CA GLU A 137 14.50 -2.02 -26.82
C GLU A 137 15.70 -2.21 -25.87
N GLY A 138 15.54 -3.04 -24.84
CA GLY A 138 16.56 -3.31 -23.82
C GLY A 138 16.69 -2.21 -22.77
N ARG A 139 15.86 -1.15 -22.78
CA ARG A 139 15.89 -0.11 -21.75
C ARG A 139 15.39 -0.69 -20.42
N PRO A 140 16.14 -0.54 -19.31
CA PRO A 140 15.72 -1.05 -18.01
C PRO A 140 14.66 -0.15 -17.35
N PRO A 141 13.88 -0.67 -16.38
CA PRO A 141 12.89 0.10 -15.61
C PRO A 141 13.42 1.43 -15.05
N ASN A 142 14.62 1.43 -14.47
CA ASN A 142 15.25 2.64 -13.94
C ASN A 142 15.46 3.72 -15.00
N PHE A 143 15.82 3.33 -16.23
CA PHE A 143 15.92 4.25 -17.35
C PHE A 143 14.54 4.80 -17.71
N LEU A 144 13.54 3.92 -17.86
CA LEU A 144 12.19 4.29 -18.27
C LEU A 144 11.52 5.24 -17.27
N THR A 145 11.69 5.00 -15.97
CA THR A 145 11.16 5.89 -14.91
C THR A 145 11.92 7.22 -14.85
N ARG A 146 13.26 7.22 -14.87
CA ARG A 146 14.07 8.46 -14.78
C ARG A 146 13.86 9.40 -15.97
N HIS A 147 13.60 8.84 -17.15
CA HIS A 147 13.38 9.59 -18.37
C HIS A 147 11.89 9.78 -18.71
N ALA A 148 10.99 9.56 -17.75
CA ALA A 148 9.55 9.80 -17.85
C ALA A 148 8.83 9.05 -19.00
N PHE A 149 9.42 7.97 -19.51
CA PHE A 149 8.73 7.02 -20.39
C PHE A 149 7.67 6.25 -19.62
N TRP A 150 7.94 5.99 -18.34
CA TRP A 150 7.01 5.44 -17.37
C TRP A 150 6.60 6.51 -16.39
N GLN A 151 5.29 6.72 -16.29
CA GLN A 151 4.69 7.64 -15.34
C GLN A 151 4.04 6.82 -14.22
N ARG A 152 3.99 7.34 -12.99
CA ARG A 152 3.31 6.61 -11.91
C ARG A 152 1.82 6.54 -12.22
N ALA A 153 1.25 5.33 -12.15
CA ALA A 153 -0.18 5.15 -12.36
C ALA A 153 -0.96 5.96 -11.32
N PRO A 154 -1.99 6.73 -11.73
CA PRO A 154 -2.90 7.35 -10.77
C PRO A 154 -3.61 6.24 -10.00
N TRP A 155 -3.51 6.29 -8.67
CA TRP A 155 -4.14 5.32 -7.78
C TRP A 155 -5.29 5.99 -7.05
N THR A 156 -6.47 5.36 -7.09
CA THR A 156 -7.57 5.73 -6.20
C THR A 156 -7.86 4.54 -5.31
N VAL A 157 -7.68 4.70 -4.00
CA VAL A 157 -8.06 3.69 -3.00
C VAL A 157 -9.34 4.17 -2.32
N PRO A 158 -10.51 3.58 -2.62
CA PRO A 158 -11.80 4.02 -2.08
C PRO A 158 -11.85 4.02 -0.56
N ARG A 159 -11.26 3.00 0.06
CA ARG A 159 -11.22 2.82 1.51
C ARG A 159 -9.76 2.79 2.00
N PRO A 160 -9.11 3.95 2.12
CA PRO A 160 -7.72 4.02 2.59
C PRO A 160 -7.58 3.60 4.06
N LEU A 161 -6.35 3.35 4.50
CA LEU A 161 -6.05 3.18 5.92
C LEU A 161 -6.32 4.47 6.69
N LYS A 162 -6.90 4.32 7.88
CA LYS A 162 -7.17 5.41 8.82
C LYS A 162 -6.84 4.92 10.23
N PHE A 163 -6.10 5.74 10.96
CA PHE A 163 -5.71 5.46 12.33
C PHE A 163 -6.14 6.63 13.23
N SER A 164 -6.43 6.35 14.49
CA SER A 164 -6.73 7.38 15.49
C SER A 164 -6.29 6.91 16.88
N PHE A 165 -6.05 7.85 17.78
CA PHE A 165 -5.87 7.56 19.21
C PHE A 165 -7.20 7.59 19.99
N ASP A 166 -8.29 8.03 19.35
CA ASP A 166 -9.63 8.06 19.95
C ASP A 166 -10.37 6.72 19.69
N PRO A 167 -10.73 5.95 20.73
CA PRO A 167 -11.51 4.72 20.57
C PRO A 167 -12.91 4.95 19.97
N ALA A 168 -13.44 6.18 20.05
CA ALA A 168 -14.75 6.54 19.51
C ALA A 168 -14.69 7.00 18.05
N ALA A 169 -13.49 7.16 17.47
CA ALA A 169 -13.32 7.60 16.09
C ALA A 169 -14.01 6.65 15.10
N ARG A 170 -14.72 7.23 14.13
CA ARG A 170 -15.44 6.50 13.09
C ARG A 170 -14.76 6.66 11.75
N TYR A 171 -14.69 5.58 11.00
CA TYR A 171 -14.02 5.55 9.70
C TYR A 171 -14.59 6.57 8.71
N GLY A 172 -15.91 6.72 8.64
CA GLY A 172 -16.58 7.63 7.71
C GLY A 172 -16.31 9.11 7.96
N ASP A 173 -15.91 9.47 9.18
CA ASP A 173 -15.82 10.86 9.63
C ASP A 173 -14.41 11.46 9.44
N LEU A 174 -13.41 10.62 9.15
CA LEU A 174 -12.00 11.03 9.06
C LEU A 174 -11.42 10.90 7.64
N PRO A 175 -10.41 11.70 7.28
CA PRO A 175 -9.69 11.54 6.01
C PRO A 175 -8.79 10.29 6.02
N ALA A 176 -8.08 10.06 4.91
CA ALA A 176 -7.02 9.04 4.88
C ALA A 176 -5.88 9.39 5.85
N SER A 177 -5.31 8.40 6.51
CA SER A 177 -4.08 8.59 7.29
C SER A 177 -2.90 8.92 6.35
N PRO A 178 -2.18 10.03 6.58
CA PRO A 178 -0.98 10.33 5.82
C PRO A 178 0.15 9.33 6.10
N GLY A 179 1.05 9.18 5.12
CA GLY A 179 2.33 8.54 5.37
C GLY A 179 3.17 9.38 6.34
N ASP A 180 3.87 8.73 7.28
CA ASP A 180 4.82 9.44 8.14
C ASP A 180 6.07 9.77 7.30
N PRO A 181 6.45 11.07 7.15
CA PRO A 181 7.65 11.45 6.41
C PRO A 181 8.93 10.86 7.00
N ASN A 182 8.88 10.39 8.24
CA ASN A 182 10.01 9.81 8.94
C ASN A 182 9.99 8.27 8.97
N GLN A 183 9.20 7.64 8.10
CA GLN A 183 9.15 6.20 7.93
C GLN A 183 10.56 5.58 8.00
N GLY A 184 10.73 4.63 8.92
CA GLY A 184 11.95 3.85 9.03
C GLY A 184 13.00 4.34 10.02
N TYR A 185 12.81 5.49 10.68
CA TYR A 185 13.79 6.00 11.64
C TYR A 185 13.33 5.86 13.09
N PHE A 186 14.24 5.37 13.92
CA PHE A 186 14.12 5.40 15.38
C PHE A 186 14.13 6.87 15.81
N PHE A 187 12.99 7.42 16.18
CA PHE A 187 12.99 8.55 17.11
C PHE A 187 13.29 8.05 18.50
#